data_AF-A0A958Y5J3-F1
#
_entry.id   AF-A0A958Y5J3-F1
#
_cell.length_a   1.000
_cell.length_b   1.000
_cell.length_c   1.000
_cell.angle_alpha   90.00
_cell.angle_beta   90.00
_cell.angle_gamma   90.00
#
_symmetry.space_group_name_H-M   'P 1'
#
loop_
_entity.id
_entity.type
_entity.pdbx_description
1 polymer ?
#
loop_
_entity_poly.entity_id
_entity_poly.type
_entity_poly.pdbx_seq_one_letter_code
_entity_poly.pdbx_strand_id
1 'polypeptide(L)'
;MKRNGLLYLLFFLGLSMAANAQSFFLRSSASACDFGNTNASCQLTDPDGDGVYELAYDFGASPIGRQEFKIYRSDNDTWYPPFANSWFRHTGGSVIFRINTADFKVEAIDGLSEPLCAPGEWNGFNPSSAPMVNTGGTNWCYTVPTAGTYAWKPTVCGGFDSWEPGNGERNVNSLNWSITTTSDNEQFCVTYNPANGRVTYANPPTGIYLRGSQGFPCDFGNTNPSCQLEDPDGDGVFELTYDFGPSPIGRQEFKIYNANTDTWYPGGPNAWYNHQGGEVTFRWDSNTGEVEAVEDGSNPTLCAPGQFSNWDPNTPMSPMGNGIWCFNVDVAGTYDWKPVVCGGFDSWQPNNGERSVNSGNWQVTTSANNEQICVVYDSATGRVSPTAVPSNIPTMSEWGVMILALLMLIFGALVVRQRKLVLAGTQSSTSSWRNLPFDKAFFPKALLFIGLAVVAAFAVAIAFFGYEMTSADLPGSLLAAPLLAYLVTLLREEQQQ
;
A
#
# COMPACT_ATOMS: atom_id res chain seq x y z
N MET A 1 -44.17 58.17 15.34
CA MET A 1 -45.02 57.59 16.40
C MET A 1 -45.17 56.10 16.13
N LYS A 2 -44.92 55.26 17.15
CA LYS A 2 -45.27 53.83 17.31
C LYS A 2 -44.57 52.86 16.32
N ARG A 3 -43.49 52.14 16.69
CA ARG A 3 -43.33 50.98 17.61
C ARG A 3 -44.36 49.87 17.37
N ASN A 4 -43.87 48.69 16.96
CA ASN A 4 -44.34 47.30 17.14
C ASN A 4 -43.93 46.49 15.89
N GLY A 5 -43.25 45.35 15.92
CA GLY A 5 -42.67 44.53 16.99
C GLY A 5 -41.79 43.48 16.29
N LEU A 6 -40.50 43.47 16.64
CA LEU A 6 -39.53 42.49 16.16
C LEU A 6 -39.09 41.68 17.39
N LEU A 7 -39.82 40.62 17.68
CA LEU A 7 -39.49 39.65 18.72
C LEU A 7 -39.71 38.25 18.14
N TYR A 8 -38.91 37.89 17.14
CA TYR A 8 -38.78 36.51 16.69
C TYR A 8 -37.81 35.80 17.64
N LEU A 9 -38.42 35.16 18.64
CA LEU A 9 -38.10 33.86 19.20
C LEU A 9 -36.80 33.19 18.68
N LEU A 10 -35.65 33.60 19.23
CA LEU A 10 -34.40 32.83 19.22
C LEU A 10 -34.40 31.94 20.49
N PHE A 11 -35.28 30.94 20.50
CA PHE A 11 -35.15 29.82 21.42
C PHE A 11 -34.13 28.88 20.79
N PHE A 12 -32.86 29.08 21.17
CA PHE A 12 -31.80 28.11 20.92
C PHE A 12 -32.26 26.79 21.57
N LEU A 13 -32.62 25.81 20.74
CA LEU A 13 -32.61 24.41 21.12
C LEU A 13 -31.19 24.05 21.54
N GLY A 14 -30.89 24.24 22.82
CA GLY A 14 -29.84 23.53 23.52
C GLY A 14 -30.26 22.07 23.65
N LEU A 15 -30.36 21.35 22.51
CA LEU A 15 -30.20 19.91 22.54
C LEU A 15 -28.72 19.71 22.86
N SER A 16 -28.40 19.69 24.16
CA SER A 16 -27.21 18.96 24.59
C SER A 16 -27.48 17.54 24.09
N MET A 17 -26.81 17.15 23.01
CA MET A 17 -26.63 15.73 22.72
C MET A 17 -25.97 15.18 23.97
N ALA A 18 -26.76 14.59 24.87
CA ALA A 18 -26.24 13.73 25.89
C ALA A 18 -25.57 12.61 25.11
N ALA A 19 -24.27 12.76 24.87
CA ALA A 19 -23.43 11.72 24.33
C ALA A 19 -23.76 10.50 25.18
N ASN A 20 -24.26 9.45 24.54
CA ASN A 20 -24.67 8.24 25.21
C ASN A 20 -23.41 7.71 25.90
N ALA A 21 -23.29 7.93 27.21
CA ALA A 21 -22.05 7.68 27.93
C ALA A 21 -21.76 6.19 27.81
N GLN A 22 -20.63 5.85 27.17
CA GLN A 22 -20.20 4.47 27.04
C GLN A 22 -20.08 3.88 28.45
N SER A 23 -20.74 2.75 28.68
CA SER A 23 -20.78 2.15 30.01
C SER A 23 -19.88 0.92 30.03
N PHE A 24 -18.74 1.06 30.70
CA PHE A 24 -17.80 -0.02 30.96
C PHE A 24 -18.02 -0.57 32.37
N PHE A 25 -17.95 -1.89 32.53
CA PHE A 25 -18.18 -2.57 33.80
C PHE A 25 -17.05 -3.56 34.10
N LEU A 26 -16.53 -3.53 35.32
CA LEU A 26 -15.62 -4.54 35.83
C LEU A 26 -16.37 -5.88 35.99
N ARG A 27 -15.69 -6.95 35.59
CA ARG A 27 -16.10 -8.35 35.76
C ARG A 27 -14.92 -9.12 36.33
N SER A 28 -15.06 -9.77 37.47
CA SER A 28 -13.96 -10.42 38.19
C SER A 28 -14.38 -11.75 38.81
N SER A 29 -13.41 -12.63 39.06
CA SER A 29 -13.61 -13.89 39.79
C SER A 29 -13.83 -13.70 41.29
N ALA A 30 -13.48 -12.54 41.86
CA ALA A 30 -13.74 -12.21 43.26
C ALA A 30 -14.74 -11.06 43.36
N SER A 31 -15.75 -11.22 44.21
CA SER A 31 -16.69 -10.19 44.70
C SER A 31 -17.97 -9.93 43.89
N ALA A 32 -18.68 -8.85 44.26
CA ALA A 32 -19.98 -8.42 43.71
C ALA A 32 -19.94 -8.05 42.22
N CYS A 33 -18.75 -7.90 41.65
CA CYS A 33 -18.52 -7.72 40.23
C CYS A 33 -18.29 -9.04 39.51
N ASP A 34 -19.05 -10.10 39.83
CA ASP A 34 -18.90 -11.39 39.16
C ASP A 34 -19.15 -11.32 37.64
N PHE A 35 -18.72 -12.36 36.91
CA PHE A 35 -18.85 -12.42 35.44
C PHE A 35 -20.30 -12.33 34.92
N GLY A 36 -21.32 -12.47 35.76
CA GLY A 36 -22.73 -12.36 35.39
C GLY A 36 -23.41 -11.05 35.82
N ASN A 37 -22.73 -10.14 36.54
CA ASN A 37 -23.49 -9.17 37.36
C ASN A 37 -24.01 -7.88 36.69
N THR A 38 -23.28 -6.92 36.12
CA THR A 38 -23.80 -5.56 35.73
C THR A 38 -24.27 -4.64 36.87
N ASN A 39 -23.89 -4.90 38.14
CA ASN A 39 -24.13 -3.96 39.23
C ASN A 39 -23.52 -2.57 38.92
N ALA A 40 -24.25 -1.50 39.26
CA ALA A 40 -23.79 -0.11 39.13
C ALA A 40 -22.50 0.16 39.92
N SER A 41 -22.26 -0.57 41.02
CA SER A 41 -21.00 -0.49 41.78
C SER A 41 -19.76 -1.00 41.03
N CYS A 42 -19.94 -1.68 39.90
CA CYS A 42 -18.88 -2.20 39.06
C CYS A 42 -18.65 -1.34 37.81
N GLN A 43 -19.39 -0.23 37.66
CA GLN A 43 -19.25 0.64 36.51
C GLN A 43 -17.97 1.47 36.63
N LEU A 44 -17.15 1.47 35.58
CA LEU A 44 -16.01 2.37 35.46
C LEU A 44 -16.51 3.75 35.01
N THR A 45 -15.87 4.79 35.51
CA THR A 45 -16.20 6.19 35.20
C THR A 45 -15.02 6.88 34.57
N ASP A 46 -15.25 7.76 33.62
CA ASP A 46 -14.24 8.66 33.03
C ASP A 46 -14.43 10.05 33.67
N PRO A 47 -13.68 10.38 34.75
CA PRO A 47 -13.96 11.55 35.57
C PRO A 47 -13.55 12.88 34.91
N ASP A 48 -12.57 12.85 34.02
CA ASP A 48 -11.97 14.01 33.35
C ASP A 48 -12.26 14.08 31.84
N GLY A 49 -12.88 13.06 31.27
CA GLY A 49 -13.34 13.03 29.89
C GLY A 49 -12.22 12.80 28.89
N ASP A 50 -11.11 12.20 29.31
CA ASP A 50 -9.94 11.93 28.47
C ASP A 50 -10.06 10.59 27.71
N GLY A 51 -11.14 9.83 27.95
CA GLY A 51 -11.38 8.52 27.39
C GLY A 51 -10.80 7.38 28.21
N VAL A 52 -10.25 7.63 29.41
CA VAL A 52 -9.78 6.63 30.37
C VAL A 52 -10.84 6.41 31.45
N TYR A 53 -11.45 5.24 31.41
CA TYR A 53 -12.46 4.87 32.40
C TYR A 53 -11.77 4.14 33.54
N GLU A 54 -12.04 4.55 34.78
CA GLU A 54 -11.41 4.01 35.99
C GLU A 54 -12.45 3.52 37.01
N LEU A 55 -12.08 2.48 37.77
CA LEU A 55 -12.80 2.04 38.96
C LEU A 55 -11.79 1.67 40.04
N ALA A 56 -11.78 2.43 41.13
CA ALA A 56 -11.12 2.02 42.36
C ALA A 56 -12.07 1.10 43.15
N TYR A 57 -11.72 -0.18 43.26
CA TYR A 57 -12.53 -1.18 43.94
C TYR A 57 -11.81 -1.73 45.16
N ASP A 58 -12.45 -1.64 46.33
CA ASP A 58 -11.91 -2.17 47.59
C ASP A 58 -12.38 -3.61 47.79
N PHE A 59 -11.44 -4.57 47.72
CA PHE A 59 -11.71 -5.98 47.93
C PHE A 59 -11.80 -6.35 49.42
N GLY A 60 -11.53 -5.41 50.33
CA GLY A 60 -11.55 -5.64 51.76
C GLY A 60 -10.64 -6.81 52.16
N ALA A 61 -11.17 -7.72 52.98
CA ALA A 61 -10.44 -8.89 53.49
C ALA A 61 -10.60 -10.16 52.62
N SER A 62 -11.24 -10.10 51.45
CA SER A 62 -11.80 -11.26 50.77
C SER A 62 -11.43 -11.37 49.29
N PRO A 63 -11.21 -12.60 48.81
CA PRO A 63 -10.14 -13.50 49.21
C PRO A 63 -8.80 -12.95 48.71
N ILE A 64 -7.84 -12.75 49.62
CA ILE A 64 -6.46 -12.36 49.29
C ILE A 64 -5.85 -13.36 48.29
N GLY A 65 -5.13 -12.84 47.29
CA GLY A 65 -4.39 -13.63 46.33
C GLY A 65 -4.69 -13.25 44.88
N ARG A 66 -4.48 -14.21 43.98
CA ARG A 66 -4.64 -14.04 42.54
C ARG A 66 -6.11 -14.14 42.15
N GLN A 67 -6.57 -13.14 41.40
CA GLN A 67 -7.90 -13.05 40.85
C GLN A 67 -7.83 -12.73 39.36
N GLU A 68 -8.90 -13.03 38.64
CA GLU A 68 -9.07 -12.75 37.23
C GLU A 68 -10.08 -11.63 37.02
N PHE A 69 -9.93 -10.88 35.93
CA PHE A 69 -10.90 -9.87 35.53
C PHE A 69 -10.98 -9.68 34.01
N LYS A 70 -12.07 -9.04 33.59
CA LYS A 70 -12.32 -8.45 32.29
C LYS A 70 -13.10 -7.15 32.47
N ILE A 71 -13.09 -6.31 31.45
CA ILE A 71 -13.94 -5.12 31.35
C ILE A 71 -14.99 -5.38 30.28
N TYR A 72 -16.26 -5.26 30.64
CA TYR A 72 -17.41 -5.46 29.78
C TYR A 72 -17.97 -4.13 29.32
N ARG A 73 -18.18 -3.97 28.02
CA ARG A 73 -18.78 -2.79 27.41
C ARG A 73 -20.22 -3.11 27.00
N SER A 74 -21.18 -2.44 27.65
CA SER A 74 -22.59 -2.87 27.59
C SER A 74 -23.36 -2.38 26.36
N ASP A 75 -22.88 -1.37 25.64
CA ASP A 75 -23.57 -0.81 24.46
C ASP A 75 -23.45 -1.73 23.23
N ASN A 76 -22.42 -2.56 23.15
CA ASN A 76 -22.14 -3.45 22.03
C ASN A 76 -21.78 -4.90 22.44
N ASP A 77 -22.05 -5.28 23.70
CA ASP A 77 -21.82 -6.61 24.24
C ASP A 77 -20.38 -7.13 24.05
N THR A 78 -19.38 -6.24 24.18
CA THR A 78 -17.97 -6.57 23.93
C THR A 78 -17.17 -6.71 25.23
N TRP A 79 -16.17 -7.59 25.23
CA TRP A 79 -15.31 -7.90 26.38
C TRP A 79 -13.86 -7.50 26.10
N TYR A 80 -13.19 -6.96 27.12
CA TYR A 80 -11.80 -6.52 27.06
C TYR A 80 -10.96 -7.16 28.18
N PRO A 81 -9.81 -7.79 27.85
CA PRO A 81 -9.35 -8.05 26.50
C PRO A 81 -10.24 -9.12 25.81
N PRO A 82 -10.27 -9.19 24.46
CA PRO A 82 -11.22 -10.02 23.72
C PRO A 82 -10.96 -11.53 23.85
N PHE A 83 -9.76 -11.93 24.30
CA PHE A 83 -9.34 -13.32 24.34
C PHE A 83 -9.42 -13.88 25.77
N ALA A 84 -8.30 -13.91 26.47
CA ALA A 84 -8.17 -14.46 27.81
C ALA A 84 -8.55 -13.43 28.89
N ASN A 85 -8.69 -13.88 30.13
CA ASN A 85 -8.88 -12.98 31.26
C ASN A 85 -7.56 -12.28 31.60
N SER A 86 -7.64 -11.06 32.10
CA SER A 86 -6.52 -10.42 32.78
C SER A 86 -6.47 -10.90 34.24
N TRP A 87 -5.34 -10.69 34.90
CA TRP A 87 -5.16 -11.06 36.31
C TRP A 87 -4.69 -9.88 37.14
N PHE A 88 -4.96 -9.95 38.44
CA PHE A 88 -4.39 -9.06 39.45
C PHE A 88 -4.16 -9.85 40.74
N ARG A 89 -3.32 -9.32 41.62
CA ARG A 89 -3.09 -9.88 42.95
C ARG A 89 -3.31 -8.80 43.99
N HIS A 90 -4.14 -9.06 44.99
CA HIS A 90 -4.33 -8.12 46.08
C HIS A 90 -4.06 -8.80 47.43
N THR A 91 -3.42 -8.07 48.33
CA THR A 91 -3.20 -8.46 49.73
C THR A 91 -4.27 -7.92 50.67
N GLY A 92 -5.31 -7.30 50.10
CA GLY A 92 -6.34 -6.52 50.77
C GLY A 92 -6.31 -5.07 50.30
N GLY A 93 -7.42 -4.35 50.46
CA GLY A 93 -7.55 -2.95 50.07
C GLY A 93 -7.98 -2.73 48.62
N SER A 94 -7.68 -1.53 48.09
CA SER A 94 -8.18 -1.06 46.80
C SER A 94 -7.25 -1.38 45.64
N VAL A 95 -7.83 -1.88 44.55
CA VAL A 95 -7.20 -2.02 43.23
C VAL A 95 -7.89 -1.05 42.29
N ILE A 96 -7.12 -0.33 41.47
CA ILE A 96 -7.67 0.54 40.44
C ILE A 96 -7.65 -0.21 39.11
N PHE A 97 -8.83 -0.38 38.51
CA PHE A 97 -8.99 -0.93 37.17
C PHE A 97 -9.17 0.20 36.17
N ARG A 98 -8.52 0.11 35.01
CA ARG A 98 -8.64 1.12 33.94
C ARG A 98 -8.88 0.49 32.58
N ILE A 99 -9.56 1.23 31.70
CA ILE A 99 -9.57 0.99 30.25
C ILE A 99 -9.41 2.31 29.51
N ASN A 100 -8.49 2.38 28.56
CA ASN A 100 -8.35 3.52 27.67
C ASN A 100 -9.12 3.25 26.37
N THR A 101 -10.08 4.11 26.01
CA THR A 101 -10.92 3.90 24.82
C THR A 101 -10.23 4.18 23.49
N ALA A 102 -9.04 4.79 23.50
CA ALA A 102 -8.24 5.01 22.29
C ALA A 102 -7.62 3.69 21.78
N ASP A 103 -7.18 2.81 22.68
CA ASP A 103 -6.51 1.54 22.34
C ASP A 103 -7.16 0.30 22.95
N PHE A 104 -8.24 0.47 23.73
CA PHE A 104 -8.99 -0.55 24.46
C PHE A 104 -8.15 -1.42 25.39
N LYS A 105 -7.03 -0.88 25.87
CA LYS A 105 -6.15 -1.63 26.76
C LYS A 105 -6.62 -1.58 28.20
N VAL A 106 -6.54 -2.71 28.91
CA VAL A 106 -7.01 -2.86 30.29
C VAL A 106 -5.87 -2.93 31.30
N GLU A 107 -6.07 -2.32 32.46
CA GLU A 107 -5.04 -2.18 33.48
C GLU A 107 -5.58 -2.52 34.86
N ALA A 108 -4.71 -3.07 35.71
CA ALA A 108 -4.97 -3.28 37.12
C ALA A 108 -3.76 -2.79 37.93
N ILE A 109 -4.01 -1.77 38.75
CA ILE A 109 -3.04 -1.13 39.63
C ILE A 109 -3.27 -1.70 41.03
N ASP A 110 -2.54 -2.76 41.33
CA ASP A 110 -2.70 -3.59 42.52
C ASP A 110 -1.52 -3.48 43.51
N GLY A 111 -0.53 -2.65 43.20
CA GLY A 111 0.65 -2.46 44.05
C GLY A 111 1.53 -3.70 44.15
N LEU A 112 1.56 -4.55 43.10
CA LEU A 112 2.38 -5.75 43.03
C LEU A 112 3.81 -5.47 43.54
N SER A 113 4.23 -6.26 44.53
CA SER A 113 5.53 -6.12 45.20
C SER A 113 6.38 -7.38 45.07
N GLU A 114 5.78 -8.45 44.54
CA GLU A 114 6.40 -9.73 44.30
C GLU A 114 7.50 -9.62 43.23
N PRO A 115 8.59 -10.39 43.39
CA PRO A 115 9.65 -10.40 42.39
C PRO A 115 9.16 -10.99 41.06
N LEU A 116 9.72 -10.47 39.97
CA LEU A 116 9.52 -11.03 38.64
C LEU A 116 10.52 -12.17 38.39
N CYS A 117 10.08 -13.17 37.65
CA CYS A 117 10.87 -14.31 37.18
C CYS A 117 10.82 -14.35 35.64
N ALA A 118 11.79 -15.03 35.03
CA ALA A 118 11.88 -15.18 33.58
C ALA A 118 11.93 -16.67 33.19
N PRO A 119 10.82 -17.43 33.35
CA PRO A 119 10.71 -18.76 32.76
C PRO A 119 10.89 -18.67 31.23
N GLY A 120 11.78 -19.50 30.70
CA GLY A 120 12.03 -19.61 29.27
C GLY A 120 12.68 -20.93 28.91
N GLU A 121 12.97 -21.13 27.63
CA GLU A 121 13.57 -22.37 27.11
C GLU A 121 14.89 -22.71 27.82
N TRP A 122 15.68 -21.70 28.21
CA TRP A 122 16.93 -21.86 28.96
C TRP A 122 16.78 -22.45 30.37
N ASN A 123 15.57 -22.49 30.94
CA ASN A 123 15.30 -23.09 32.25
C ASN A 123 14.06 -24.02 32.23
N GLY A 124 13.65 -24.49 31.05
CA GLY A 124 12.49 -25.37 30.89
C GLY A 124 11.17 -24.74 31.33
N PHE A 125 11.02 -23.42 31.16
CA PHE A 125 9.84 -22.65 31.58
C PHE A 125 9.48 -22.81 33.07
N ASN A 126 10.47 -22.96 33.95
CA ASN A 126 10.23 -23.06 35.38
C ASN A 126 9.84 -21.69 35.99
N PRO A 127 8.60 -21.49 36.48
CA PRO A 127 8.16 -20.23 37.07
C PRO A 127 8.78 -19.96 38.45
N SER A 128 9.43 -20.97 39.03
CA SER A 128 10.23 -20.88 40.25
C SER A 128 11.73 -20.77 39.92
N SER A 129 12.08 -20.32 38.71
CA SER A 129 13.45 -20.00 38.32
C SER A 129 14.02 -18.86 39.17
N ALA A 130 15.33 -18.59 38.99
CA ALA A 130 15.97 -17.48 39.68
C ALA A 130 15.21 -16.16 39.40
N PRO A 131 14.87 -15.37 40.44
CA PRO A 131 14.25 -14.07 40.27
C PRO A 131 15.08 -13.16 39.37
N MET A 132 14.40 -12.36 38.56
CA MET A 132 15.01 -11.23 37.88
C MET A 132 15.56 -10.25 38.92
N VAL A 133 16.74 -9.70 38.64
CA VAL A 133 17.39 -8.71 39.50
C VAL A 133 16.75 -7.35 39.22
N ASN A 134 16.15 -6.72 40.23
CA ASN A 134 15.72 -5.33 40.13
C ASN A 134 16.97 -4.43 40.11
N THR A 135 17.26 -3.80 38.97
CA THR A 135 18.46 -2.96 38.77
C THR A 135 18.22 -1.50 39.17
N GLY A 136 17.03 -1.19 39.69
CA GLY A 136 16.64 0.14 40.16
C GLY A 136 15.32 0.60 39.52
N GLY A 137 14.47 1.20 40.35
CA GLY A 137 13.17 1.73 39.93
C GLY A 137 12.24 0.63 39.42
N THR A 138 11.91 0.72 38.14
CA THR A 138 10.96 -0.16 37.44
C THR A 138 11.63 -1.27 36.64
N ASN A 139 12.97 -1.35 36.59
CA ASN A 139 13.68 -2.29 35.72
C ASN A 139 14.04 -3.60 36.40
N TRP A 140 13.71 -4.71 35.74
CA TRP A 140 13.96 -6.08 36.18
C TRP A 140 14.74 -6.82 35.11
N CYS A 141 15.89 -7.37 35.47
CA CYS A 141 16.82 -7.94 34.50
C CYS A 141 17.14 -9.41 34.78
N TYR A 142 17.37 -10.19 33.71
CA TYR A 142 17.76 -11.59 33.78
C TYR A 142 18.96 -11.86 32.88
N THR A 143 19.88 -12.71 33.33
CA THR A 143 21.08 -13.10 32.59
C THR A 143 20.87 -14.46 31.92
N VAL A 144 20.90 -14.49 30.59
CA VAL A 144 20.73 -15.73 29.81
C VAL A 144 22.06 -16.48 29.78
N PRO A 145 22.14 -17.73 30.27
CA PRO A 145 23.42 -18.43 30.43
C PRO A 145 24.18 -18.68 29.11
N THR A 146 23.47 -18.82 28.00
CA THR A 146 24.03 -19.15 26.69
C THR A 146 23.46 -18.22 25.63
N ALA A 147 24.27 -17.86 24.63
CA ALA A 147 23.82 -17.09 23.47
C ALA A 147 22.80 -17.90 22.65
N GLY A 148 21.77 -17.23 22.13
CA GLY A 148 20.77 -17.88 21.31
C GLY A 148 19.48 -17.09 21.19
N THR A 149 18.54 -17.63 20.42
CA THR A 149 17.16 -17.13 20.38
C THR A 149 16.30 -18.04 21.24
N TYR A 150 15.50 -17.46 22.13
CA TYR A 150 14.75 -18.18 23.13
C TYR A 150 13.34 -17.64 23.30
N ALA A 151 12.39 -18.56 23.44
CA ALA A 151 11.06 -18.24 23.93
C ALA A 151 11.04 -18.14 25.47
N TRP A 152 10.38 -17.12 26.02
CA TRP A 152 10.31 -16.88 27.47
C TRP A 152 9.08 -16.04 27.86
N LYS A 153 8.84 -15.82 29.15
CA LYS A 153 7.81 -14.87 29.63
C LYS A 153 8.26 -14.18 30.92
N PRO A 154 7.97 -12.88 31.12
CA PRO A 154 8.01 -12.30 32.44
C PRO A 154 6.84 -12.88 33.24
N THR A 155 7.10 -13.45 34.42
CA THR A 155 6.07 -13.93 35.33
C THR A 155 6.26 -13.38 36.73
N VAL A 156 5.20 -13.37 37.53
CA VAL A 156 5.36 -13.30 38.99
C VAL A 156 6.03 -14.60 39.47
N CYS A 157 7.11 -14.50 40.25
CA CYS A 157 7.81 -15.68 40.73
C CYS A 157 6.89 -16.65 41.48
N GLY A 158 7.02 -17.94 41.17
CA GLY A 158 6.20 -19.01 41.74
C GLY A 158 4.87 -19.26 41.01
N GLY A 159 4.56 -18.50 39.94
CA GLY A 159 3.37 -18.69 39.11
C GLY A 159 3.60 -18.37 37.64
N PHE A 160 2.57 -18.60 36.82
CA PHE A 160 2.55 -18.28 35.38
C PHE A 160 1.78 -16.99 35.05
N ASP A 161 1.39 -16.25 36.08
CA ASP A 161 0.80 -14.91 35.93
C ASP A 161 1.81 -14.02 35.18
N SER A 162 1.51 -13.72 33.91
CA SER A 162 2.44 -13.12 32.94
C SER A 162 1.82 -11.94 32.21
N TRP A 163 2.62 -11.29 31.36
CA TRP A 163 2.22 -10.17 30.53
C TRP A 163 2.25 -10.54 29.05
N GLU A 164 1.33 -9.99 28.27
CA GLU A 164 1.24 -10.20 26.82
C GLU A 164 2.40 -9.48 26.12
N PRO A 165 3.11 -10.16 25.19
CA PRO A 165 4.11 -9.50 24.37
C PRO A 165 3.47 -8.39 23.51
N GLY A 166 4.21 -7.31 23.29
CA GLY A 166 3.77 -6.17 22.48
C GLY A 166 3.06 -5.08 23.28
N ASN A 167 1.99 -5.40 24.02
CA ASN A 167 1.20 -4.37 24.73
C ASN A 167 1.45 -4.30 26.25
N GLY A 168 2.12 -5.31 26.82
CA GLY A 168 2.48 -5.37 28.22
C GLY A 168 1.31 -5.54 29.19
N GLU A 169 0.13 -5.95 28.72
CA GLU A 169 -1.04 -6.19 29.55
C GLU A 169 -0.94 -7.50 30.34
N ARG A 170 -1.59 -7.56 31.51
CA ARG A 170 -1.67 -8.80 32.29
C ARG A 170 -2.59 -9.79 31.60
N ASN A 171 -2.12 -11.03 31.39
CA ASN A 171 -2.89 -12.08 30.73
C ASN A 171 -2.62 -13.44 31.40
N VAL A 172 -3.67 -14.18 31.72
CA VAL A 172 -3.57 -15.53 32.33
C VAL A 172 -3.02 -16.59 31.37
N ASN A 173 -3.14 -16.36 30.07
CA ASN A 173 -2.67 -17.21 28.99
C ASN A 173 -1.83 -16.41 27.99
N SER A 174 -0.89 -15.60 28.48
CA SER A 174 -0.11 -14.73 27.61
C SER A 174 0.66 -15.53 26.55
N LEU A 175 0.98 -14.93 25.40
CA LEU A 175 1.93 -15.56 24.48
C LEU A 175 3.37 -15.55 25.04
N ASN A 176 4.24 -16.39 24.46
CA ASN A 176 5.67 -16.35 24.73
C ASN A 176 6.28 -15.08 24.12
N TRP A 177 7.17 -14.44 24.85
CA TRP A 177 8.07 -13.41 24.37
C TRP A 177 9.26 -14.08 23.68
N SER A 178 9.86 -13.40 22.71
CA SER A 178 11.10 -13.83 22.06
C SER A 178 12.24 -12.93 22.50
N ILE A 179 13.41 -13.49 22.67
CA ILE A 179 14.66 -12.74 22.83
C ILE A 179 15.79 -13.43 22.07
N THR A 180 16.68 -12.63 21.49
CA THR A 180 17.96 -13.09 20.96
C THR A 180 19.09 -12.47 21.76
N THR A 181 19.95 -13.30 22.35
CA THR A 181 21.22 -12.90 22.93
C THR A 181 22.35 -13.31 21.99
N THR A 182 23.32 -12.41 21.82
CA THR A 182 24.49 -12.58 20.95
C THR A 182 25.72 -13.09 21.70
N SER A 183 25.68 -13.06 23.03
CA SER A 183 26.77 -13.56 23.88
C SER A 183 26.26 -14.34 25.09
N ASP A 184 27.07 -15.29 25.56
CA ASP A 184 26.79 -16.02 26.80
C ASP A 184 26.76 -15.04 27.99
N ASN A 185 25.81 -15.23 28.90
CA ASN A 185 25.58 -14.36 30.05
C ASN A 185 25.17 -12.92 29.69
N GLU A 186 24.62 -12.71 28.50
CA GLU A 186 23.99 -11.44 28.15
C GLU A 186 22.75 -11.20 29.04
N GLN A 187 22.62 -9.97 29.50
CA GLN A 187 21.52 -9.55 30.34
C GLN A 187 20.46 -8.87 29.49
N PHE A 188 19.20 -9.22 29.74
CA PHE A 188 18.06 -8.48 29.22
C PHE A 188 17.20 -7.97 30.36
N CYS A 189 16.41 -6.94 30.07
CA CYS A 189 15.60 -6.28 31.07
C CYS A 189 14.17 -6.04 30.58
N VAL A 190 13.24 -6.00 31.52
CA VAL A 190 11.90 -5.46 31.34
C VAL A 190 11.66 -4.33 32.32
N THR A 191 10.73 -3.45 31.98
CA THR A 191 10.29 -2.35 32.82
C THR A 191 8.88 -2.65 33.30
N TYR A 192 8.71 -2.86 34.61
CA TYR A 192 7.41 -2.96 35.27
C TYR A 192 6.97 -1.57 35.74
N ASN A 193 5.93 -1.01 35.14
CA ASN A 193 5.39 0.28 35.55
C ASN A 193 4.29 0.08 36.61
N PRO A 194 4.54 0.42 37.90
CA PRO A 194 3.54 0.24 38.96
C PRO A 194 2.33 1.16 38.82
N ALA A 195 2.42 2.25 38.05
CA ALA A 195 1.32 3.19 37.86
C ALA A 195 0.21 2.66 36.94
N ASN A 196 0.49 1.63 36.13
CA ASN A 196 -0.48 0.96 35.26
C ASN A 196 -0.42 -0.57 35.32
N GLY A 197 0.51 -1.14 36.09
CA GLY A 197 0.67 -2.58 36.26
C GLY A 197 1.18 -3.33 35.03
N ARG A 198 1.76 -2.63 34.04
CA ARG A 198 2.26 -3.22 32.79
C ARG A 198 3.74 -3.57 32.85
N VAL A 199 4.12 -4.55 32.05
CA VAL A 199 5.52 -4.88 31.77
C VAL A 199 5.83 -4.57 30.31
N THR A 200 6.78 -3.69 30.07
CA THR A 200 7.33 -3.41 28.73
C THR A 200 8.74 -3.95 28.63
N TYR A 201 9.19 -4.32 27.43
CA TYR A 201 10.59 -4.67 27.23
C TYR A 201 11.46 -3.41 27.44
N ALA A 202 12.55 -3.50 28.22
CA ALA A 202 13.29 -2.29 28.62
C ALA A 202 14.14 -1.68 27.48
N ASN A 203 14.52 -2.51 26.51
CA ASN A 203 15.16 -2.09 25.27
C ASN A 203 14.26 -2.50 24.11
N PRO A 204 13.09 -1.88 23.92
CA PRO A 204 12.26 -2.23 22.78
C PRO A 204 13.15 -2.18 21.53
N PRO A 205 13.04 -3.16 20.62
CA PRO A 205 13.79 -3.13 19.38
C PRO A 205 13.60 -1.75 18.75
N THR A 206 14.69 -1.04 18.49
CA THR A 206 14.65 0.27 17.82
C THR A 206 15.01 0.07 16.37
N GLY A 207 14.23 0.63 15.46
CA GLY A 207 14.47 0.50 14.03
C GLY A 207 13.23 0.15 13.23
N ILE A 208 13.48 -0.17 11.96
CA ILE A 208 12.48 -0.51 10.96
C ILE A 208 12.69 -1.98 10.62
N TYR A 209 11.66 -2.80 10.70
CA TYR A 209 11.78 -4.25 10.55
C TYR A 209 10.85 -4.79 9.46
N LEU A 210 11.35 -5.69 8.63
CA LEU A 210 10.55 -6.52 7.75
C LEU A 210 9.85 -7.59 8.58
N ARG A 211 8.55 -7.75 8.34
CA ARG A 211 7.75 -8.85 8.91
C ARG A 211 6.82 -9.45 7.87
N GLY A 212 6.63 -10.76 7.85
CA GLY A 212 5.79 -11.39 6.84
C GLY A 212 5.45 -12.86 7.06
N SER A 213 4.80 -13.46 6.08
CA SER A 213 4.31 -14.84 6.10
C SER A 213 5.39 -15.88 5.80
N GLN A 214 6.55 -15.45 5.32
CA GLN A 214 7.68 -16.30 4.92
C GLN A 214 8.26 -17.18 6.04
N GLY A 215 7.84 -16.97 7.30
CA GLY A 215 8.34 -17.68 8.47
C GLY A 215 9.60 -17.04 9.06
N PHE A 216 10.28 -17.79 9.93
CA PHE A 216 11.51 -17.35 10.60
C PHE A 216 12.61 -17.01 9.59
N PRO A 217 13.38 -15.92 9.77
CA PRO A 217 13.46 -15.06 10.95
C PRO A 217 12.50 -13.87 10.98
N CYS A 218 11.85 -13.53 9.86
CA CYS A 218 11.07 -12.30 9.70
C CYS A 218 9.56 -12.54 9.77
N ASP A 219 9.08 -13.34 10.71
CA ASP A 219 7.65 -13.56 10.87
C ASP A 219 6.91 -12.32 11.44
N PHE A 220 5.58 -12.31 11.39
CA PHE A 220 4.76 -11.21 11.91
C PHE A 220 4.96 -10.91 13.41
N GLY A 221 5.50 -11.86 14.20
CA GLY A 221 5.76 -11.70 15.63
C GLY A 221 7.18 -11.26 15.98
N ASN A 222 8.12 -11.28 15.04
CA ASN A 222 9.55 -11.15 15.34
C ASN A 222 10.16 -9.79 14.95
N THR A 223 11.16 -9.36 15.71
CA THR A 223 12.01 -8.18 15.46
C THR A 223 13.48 -8.61 15.43
N ASN A 224 13.74 -9.68 14.69
CA ASN A 224 15.10 -10.18 14.55
C ASN A 224 15.97 -9.10 13.89
N PRO A 225 17.17 -8.80 14.42
CA PRO A 225 18.10 -7.86 13.79
C PRO A 225 18.41 -8.18 12.31
N SER A 226 18.35 -9.46 11.90
CA SER A 226 18.52 -9.85 10.49
C SER A 226 17.38 -9.39 9.58
N CYS A 227 16.28 -8.91 10.15
CA CYS A 227 15.11 -8.39 9.44
C CYS A 227 15.02 -6.87 9.54
N GLN A 228 16.03 -6.22 10.14
CA GLN A 228 16.06 -4.77 10.22
C GLN A 228 16.43 -4.18 8.86
N LEU A 229 15.63 -3.23 8.39
CA LEU A 229 15.96 -2.43 7.22
C LEU A 229 16.93 -1.33 7.65
N GLU A 230 17.88 -1.02 6.77
CA GLU A 230 18.90 0.01 6.96
C GLU A 230 18.68 1.13 5.94
N ASP A 231 18.99 2.38 6.30
CA ASP A 231 19.01 3.52 5.39
C ASP A 231 20.47 3.82 5.04
N PRO A 232 21.02 3.23 3.96
CA PRO A 232 22.44 3.21 3.70
C PRO A 232 23.03 4.57 3.31
N ASP A 233 22.23 5.47 2.74
CA ASP A 233 22.65 6.78 2.26
C ASP A 233 21.98 7.97 2.97
N GLY A 234 21.04 7.72 3.88
CA GLY A 234 20.40 8.73 4.71
C GLY A 234 19.34 9.54 3.98
N ASP A 235 18.79 9.02 2.88
CA ASP A 235 17.76 9.69 2.08
C ASP A 235 16.33 9.44 2.59
N GLY A 236 16.19 8.59 3.63
CA GLY A 236 14.93 8.17 4.19
C GLY A 236 14.35 6.91 3.56
N VAL A 237 15.06 6.25 2.63
CA VAL A 237 14.71 4.96 2.05
C VAL A 237 15.44 3.84 2.78
N PHE A 238 14.68 3.08 3.54
CA PHE A 238 15.16 1.92 4.27
C PHE A 238 15.09 0.69 3.37
N GLU A 239 16.16 -0.09 3.31
CA GLU A 239 16.29 -1.27 2.45
C GLU A 239 16.73 -2.52 3.25
N LEU A 240 16.24 -3.68 2.83
CA LEU A 240 16.75 -4.99 3.27
C LEU A 240 16.72 -5.96 2.09
N THR A 241 17.89 -6.44 1.67
CA THR A 241 18.01 -7.59 0.77
C THR A 241 18.09 -8.86 1.59
N TYR A 242 17.15 -9.79 1.37
CA TYR A 242 17.08 -11.05 2.09
C TYR A 242 17.02 -12.22 1.12
N ASP A 243 17.95 -13.17 1.26
CA ASP A 243 17.93 -14.45 0.53
C ASP A 243 17.05 -15.46 1.26
N PHE A 244 15.87 -15.73 0.70
CA PHE A 244 14.98 -16.77 1.22
C PHE A 244 15.40 -18.17 0.75
N GLY A 245 16.45 -18.29 -0.05
CA GLY A 245 16.89 -19.56 -0.64
C GLY A 245 15.81 -20.13 -1.58
N PRO A 246 15.75 -21.46 -1.77
CA PRO A 246 14.81 -22.07 -2.71
C PRO A 246 13.37 -22.19 -2.18
N SER A 247 13.07 -21.74 -0.95
CA SER A 247 11.76 -21.92 -0.32
C SER A 247 11.53 -20.87 0.77
N PRO A 248 10.32 -20.28 0.89
CA PRO A 248 9.06 -20.73 0.26
C PRO A 248 8.82 -20.13 -1.13
N ILE A 249 8.57 -20.95 -2.15
CA ILE A 249 8.17 -20.46 -3.48
C ILE A 249 6.70 -20.05 -3.48
N GLY A 250 6.38 -18.97 -4.19
CA GLY A 250 5.03 -18.48 -4.42
C GLY A 250 4.72 -17.19 -3.67
N ARG A 251 3.43 -16.92 -3.56
CA ARG A 251 2.90 -15.71 -2.92
C ARG A 251 3.26 -15.66 -1.43
N GLN A 252 3.93 -14.58 -1.03
CA GLN A 252 4.22 -14.22 0.35
C GLN A 252 3.63 -12.85 0.67
N GLU A 253 3.24 -12.65 1.92
CA GLU A 253 2.73 -11.39 2.44
C GLU A 253 3.74 -10.77 3.39
N PHE A 254 3.82 -9.44 3.42
CA PHE A 254 4.70 -8.74 4.33
C PHE A 254 4.16 -7.36 4.73
N LYS A 255 4.78 -6.81 5.76
CA LYS A 255 4.66 -5.44 6.25
C LYS A 255 6.02 -4.97 6.77
N ILE A 256 6.15 -3.66 6.87
CA ILE A 256 7.26 -2.99 7.53
C ILE A 256 6.77 -2.46 8.87
N TYR A 257 7.46 -2.82 9.95
CA TYR A 257 7.14 -2.43 11.31
C TYR A 257 8.17 -1.43 11.82
N ASN A 258 7.74 -0.20 12.08
CA ASN A 258 8.58 0.80 12.73
C ASN A 258 8.43 0.65 14.24
N ALA A 259 9.44 0.06 14.87
CA ALA A 259 9.43 -0.26 16.28
C ALA A 259 9.65 0.98 17.16
N ASN A 260 10.14 2.09 16.59
CA ASN A 260 10.29 3.36 17.31
C ASN A 260 8.94 4.04 17.56
N THR A 261 7.98 3.85 16.65
CA THR A 261 6.66 4.51 16.69
C THR A 261 5.50 3.55 16.90
N ASP A 262 5.75 2.24 16.96
CA ASP A 262 4.72 1.19 17.02
C ASP A 262 3.71 1.29 15.87
N THR A 263 4.21 1.50 14.65
CA THR A 263 3.38 1.68 13.44
C THR A 263 3.73 0.67 12.36
N TRP A 264 2.71 0.26 11.58
CA TRP A 264 2.83 -0.71 10.51
C TRP A 264 2.62 -0.06 9.14
N TYR A 265 3.43 -0.47 8.16
CA TYR A 265 3.37 -0.02 6.77
C TYR A 265 3.24 -1.22 5.81
N PRO A 266 2.36 -1.14 4.81
CA PRO A 266 1.34 -0.11 4.67
C PRO A 266 0.33 -0.18 5.84
N GLY A 267 -0.28 0.97 6.17
CA GLY A 267 -1.24 1.08 7.28
C GLY A 267 -2.54 0.28 7.06
N GLY A 268 -2.75 -0.25 5.84
CA GLY A 268 -3.91 -1.04 5.44
C GLY A 268 -3.65 -2.56 5.39
N PRO A 269 -4.21 -3.28 4.40
CA PRO A 269 -3.90 -4.69 4.14
C PRO A 269 -2.40 -4.95 3.94
N ASN A 270 -1.97 -6.21 4.07
CA ASN A 270 -0.58 -6.59 3.84
C ASN A 270 -0.13 -6.28 2.39
N ALA A 271 1.15 -5.93 2.24
CA ALA A 271 1.81 -5.98 0.94
C ALA A 271 2.12 -7.43 0.58
N TRP A 272 2.41 -7.70 -0.68
CA TRP A 272 2.73 -9.05 -1.15
C TRP A 272 3.82 -9.05 -2.20
N TYR A 273 4.52 -10.18 -2.33
CA TYR A 273 5.48 -10.48 -3.39
C TYR A 273 5.35 -11.96 -3.77
N ASN A 274 5.79 -12.33 -4.96
CA ASN A 274 5.76 -13.69 -5.48
C ASN A 274 7.19 -14.25 -5.56
N HIS A 275 7.63 -14.87 -4.47
CA HIS A 275 8.98 -15.38 -4.37
C HIS A 275 9.22 -16.56 -5.34
N GLN A 276 10.21 -16.43 -6.23
CA GLN A 276 10.61 -17.50 -7.16
C GLN A 276 11.85 -18.29 -6.70
N GLY A 277 12.33 -18.03 -5.48
CA GLY A 277 13.64 -18.46 -5.00
C GLY A 277 14.66 -17.33 -5.07
N GLY A 278 15.59 -17.31 -4.10
CA GLY A 278 16.71 -16.37 -4.06
C GLY A 278 16.44 -15.10 -3.25
N GLU A 279 17.07 -14.00 -3.69
CA GLU A 279 17.06 -12.71 -3.01
C GLU A 279 15.82 -11.88 -3.37
N VAL A 280 15.28 -11.21 -2.35
CA VAL A 280 14.25 -10.19 -2.50
C VAL A 280 14.72 -8.95 -1.75
N THR A 281 14.65 -7.80 -2.40
CA THR A 281 14.97 -6.51 -1.77
C THR A 281 13.68 -5.82 -1.36
N PHE A 282 13.50 -5.62 -0.06
CA PHE A 282 12.39 -4.87 0.51
C PHE A 282 12.81 -3.43 0.73
N ARG A 283 11.91 -2.50 0.44
CA ARG A 283 12.15 -1.06 0.62
C ARG A 283 11.00 -0.40 1.36
N TRP A 284 11.32 0.60 2.16
CA TRP A 284 10.36 1.51 2.76
C TRP A 284 10.87 2.94 2.69
N ASP A 285 10.16 3.80 1.96
CA ASP A 285 10.46 5.22 1.92
C ASP A 285 9.70 5.95 3.02
N SER A 286 10.42 6.41 4.03
CA SER A 286 9.86 7.13 5.17
C SER A 286 9.29 8.52 4.82
N ASN A 287 9.66 9.10 3.67
CA ASN A 287 9.16 10.39 3.21
C ASN A 287 7.75 10.27 2.61
N THR A 288 7.48 9.18 1.91
CA THR A 288 6.22 8.92 1.22
C THR A 288 5.33 7.92 1.96
N GLY A 289 5.92 7.14 2.87
CA GLY A 289 5.27 6.02 3.56
C GLY A 289 5.15 4.76 2.71
N GLU A 290 5.80 4.73 1.54
CA GLU A 290 5.59 3.71 0.53
C GLU A 290 6.42 2.45 0.79
N VAL A 291 5.87 1.27 0.45
CA VAL A 291 6.49 -0.03 0.70
C VAL A 291 6.64 -0.83 -0.60
N GLU A 292 7.82 -1.39 -0.82
CA GLU A 292 8.16 -2.14 -2.04
C GLU A 292 8.83 -3.48 -1.74
N ALA A 293 8.69 -4.41 -2.68
CA ALA A 293 9.47 -5.64 -2.76
C ALA A 293 9.90 -5.83 -4.22
N VAL A 294 11.21 -5.90 -4.42
CA VAL A 294 11.86 -6.07 -5.73
C VAL A 294 12.36 -7.50 -5.81
N GLU A 295 11.75 -8.28 -6.69
CA GLU A 295 12.12 -9.65 -7.00
C GLU A 295 13.21 -9.67 -8.08
N ASP A 296 14.21 -10.54 -7.94
CA ASP A 296 15.28 -10.67 -8.93
C ASP A 296 14.79 -11.44 -10.18
N GLY A 297 14.16 -10.73 -11.10
CA GLY A 297 14.36 -11.02 -12.54
C GLY A 297 13.22 -11.58 -13.38
N SER A 298 11.97 -11.69 -12.88
CA SER A 298 10.84 -12.03 -13.77
C SER A 298 9.69 -11.04 -13.70
N ASN A 299 9.36 -10.41 -14.83
CA ASN A 299 8.13 -9.62 -14.94
C ASN A 299 6.92 -10.56 -14.81
N PRO A 300 5.96 -10.25 -13.94
CA PRO A 300 4.75 -11.06 -13.83
C PRO A 300 3.93 -10.95 -15.11
N THR A 301 3.22 -12.03 -15.46
CA THR A 301 2.17 -11.95 -16.47
C THR A 301 0.98 -11.19 -15.88
N LEU A 302 0.62 -10.06 -16.51
CA LEU A 302 -0.48 -9.23 -16.04
C LEU A 302 -1.81 -9.60 -16.70
N CYS A 303 -2.88 -9.55 -15.91
CA CYS A 303 -4.27 -9.75 -16.32
C CYS A 303 -5.12 -8.53 -15.94
N ALA A 304 -6.22 -8.32 -16.64
CA ALA A 304 -7.13 -7.17 -16.47
C ALA A 304 -8.56 -7.61 -16.11
N PRO A 305 -8.80 -8.16 -14.90
CA PRO A 305 -10.15 -8.34 -14.40
C PRO A 305 -10.83 -6.98 -14.21
N GLY A 306 -12.05 -6.87 -14.70
CA GLY A 306 -12.89 -5.69 -14.53
C GLY A 306 -14.30 -5.93 -15.02
N GLN A 307 -15.12 -4.90 -14.98
CA GLN A 307 -16.50 -4.97 -15.47
C GLN A 307 -16.59 -5.39 -16.94
N PHE A 308 -15.60 -5.02 -17.78
CA PHE A 308 -15.53 -5.44 -19.19
C PHE A 308 -15.13 -6.91 -19.40
N SER A 309 -14.59 -7.58 -18.38
CA SER A 309 -14.14 -8.97 -18.43
C SER A 309 -14.85 -9.87 -17.40
N ASN A 310 -15.99 -9.40 -16.86
CA ASN A 310 -16.73 -10.08 -15.78
C ASN A 310 -15.86 -10.46 -14.58
N TRP A 311 -14.83 -9.65 -14.29
CA TRP A 311 -13.87 -9.87 -13.21
C TRP A 311 -13.11 -11.21 -13.30
N ASP A 312 -12.89 -11.78 -14.50
CA ASP A 312 -12.06 -12.99 -14.65
C ASP A 312 -10.56 -12.66 -14.47
N PRO A 313 -9.90 -13.16 -13.40
CA PRO A 313 -8.49 -12.89 -13.10
C PRO A 313 -7.51 -13.51 -14.10
N ASN A 314 -8.00 -14.30 -15.06
CA ASN A 314 -7.18 -14.90 -16.11
C ASN A 314 -7.29 -14.17 -17.45
N THR A 315 -7.98 -13.03 -17.51
CA THR A 315 -8.11 -12.22 -18.73
C THR A 315 -6.76 -11.56 -19.06
N PRO A 316 -5.97 -12.06 -20.03
CA PRO A 316 -4.57 -11.68 -20.17
C PRO A 316 -4.41 -10.30 -20.80
N MET A 317 -3.44 -9.54 -20.31
CA MET A 317 -2.94 -8.34 -20.99
C MET A 317 -1.84 -8.72 -21.99
N SER A 318 -1.72 -7.97 -23.06
CA SER A 318 -0.66 -8.13 -24.06
C SER A 318 0.56 -7.28 -23.67
N PRO A 319 1.77 -7.85 -23.57
CA PRO A 319 2.97 -7.07 -23.33
C PRO A 319 3.35 -6.29 -24.59
N MET A 320 3.61 -4.99 -24.45
CA MET A 320 4.03 -4.08 -25.52
C MET A 320 5.53 -3.73 -25.44
N GLY A 321 6.28 -4.38 -24.54
CA GLY A 321 7.68 -4.06 -24.25
C GLY A 321 7.86 -2.93 -23.23
N ASN A 322 9.09 -2.77 -22.71
CA ASN A 322 9.44 -1.75 -21.70
C ASN A 322 8.52 -1.73 -20.47
N GLY A 323 8.06 -2.91 -20.03
CA GLY A 323 7.14 -3.03 -18.90
C GLY A 323 5.69 -2.61 -19.19
N ILE A 324 5.35 -2.21 -20.41
CA ILE A 324 3.99 -1.80 -20.78
C ILE A 324 3.13 -3.04 -21.06
N TRP A 325 1.95 -3.10 -20.43
CA TRP A 325 0.94 -4.12 -20.65
C TRP A 325 -0.39 -3.47 -21.02
N CYS A 326 -1.02 -3.94 -22.09
CA CYS A 326 -2.26 -3.37 -22.60
C CYS A 326 -3.39 -4.40 -22.75
N PHE A 327 -4.63 -3.94 -22.61
CA PHE A 327 -5.85 -4.72 -22.83
C PHE A 327 -6.82 -3.94 -23.72
N ASN A 328 -7.44 -4.60 -24.70
CA ASN A 328 -8.45 -3.97 -25.57
C ASN A 328 -9.84 -4.07 -24.92
N VAL A 329 -10.50 -2.93 -24.70
CA VAL A 329 -11.87 -2.90 -24.16
C VAL A 329 -12.87 -2.85 -25.32
N ASP A 330 -13.61 -3.94 -25.53
CA ASP A 330 -14.48 -4.13 -26.71
C ASP A 330 -15.54 -3.03 -26.90
N VAL A 331 -16.09 -2.50 -25.80
CA VAL A 331 -17.17 -1.51 -25.80
C VAL A 331 -16.70 -0.24 -25.08
N ALA A 332 -16.99 0.94 -25.65
CA ALA A 332 -16.73 2.21 -24.99
C ALA A 332 -17.55 2.35 -23.70
N GLY A 333 -16.94 2.87 -22.64
CA GLY A 333 -17.63 3.10 -21.36
C GLY A 333 -16.69 3.43 -20.21
N THR A 334 -17.27 3.69 -19.05
CA THR A 334 -16.53 3.81 -17.78
C THR A 334 -16.61 2.47 -17.05
N TYR A 335 -15.45 1.93 -16.70
CA TYR A 335 -15.31 0.61 -16.10
C TYR A 335 -14.47 0.65 -14.84
N ASP A 336 -14.92 -0.08 -13.83
CA ASP A 336 -14.09 -0.49 -12.71
C ASP A 336 -13.30 -1.74 -13.08
N TRP A 337 -12.00 -1.75 -12.78
CA TRP A 337 -11.09 -2.86 -13.07
C TRP A 337 -9.91 -2.83 -12.11
N LYS A 338 -8.97 -3.78 -12.21
CA LYS A 338 -7.66 -3.67 -11.57
C LYS A 338 -6.62 -4.52 -12.32
N PRO A 339 -5.37 -4.07 -12.48
CA PRO A 339 -4.30 -4.95 -12.93
C PRO A 339 -4.04 -6.00 -11.85
N VAL A 340 -3.97 -7.27 -12.24
CA VAL A 340 -3.62 -8.40 -11.35
C VAL A 340 -2.48 -9.23 -11.94
N VAL A 341 -1.80 -10.00 -11.10
CA VAL A 341 -1.03 -11.15 -11.60
C VAL A 341 -2.02 -12.24 -12.03
N CYS A 342 -1.85 -12.74 -13.25
CA CYS A 342 -2.74 -13.76 -13.80
C CYS A 342 -2.84 -14.98 -12.88
N GLY A 343 -4.08 -15.48 -12.68
CA GLY A 343 -4.38 -16.61 -11.81
C GLY A 343 -4.80 -16.25 -10.37
N GLY A 344 -4.75 -14.95 -10.00
CA GLY A 344 -5.18 -14.46 -8.69
C GLY A 344 -5.78 -13.05 -8.74
N PHE A 345 -6.17 -12.54 -7.57
CA PHE A 345 -6.66 -11.16 -7.39
C PHE A 345 -5.64 -10.22 -6.75
N ASP A 346 -4.42 -10.71 -6.55
CA ASP A 346 -3.28 -9.91 -6.12
C ASP A 346 -3.01 -8.81 -7.14
N SER A 347 -3.10 -7.57 -6.68
CA SER A 347 -3.19 -6.37 -7.50
C SER A 347 -2.42 -5.21 -6.89
N TRP A 348 -2.45 -4.08 -7.59
CA TRP A 348 -1.82 -2.83 -7.19
C TRP A 348 -2.86 -1.76 -6.82
N GLN A 349 -2.56 -0.90 -5.85
CA GLN A 349 -3.44 0.20 -5.43
C GLN A 349 -3.52 1.30 -6.50
N PRO A 350 -4.71 1.87 -6.77
CA PRO A 350 -4.92 2.83 -7.87
C PRO A 350 -4.16 4.15 -7.75
N ASN A 351 -3.75 4.55 -6.54
CA ASN A 351 -3.22 5.90 -6.29
C ASN A 351 -1.69 5.95 -6.24
N ASN A 352 -1.04 4.89 -5.77
CA ASN A 352 0.41 4.84 -5.56
C ASN A 352 1.08 3.64 -6.25
N GLY A 353 0.27 2.76 -6.86
CA GLY A 353 0.76 1.60 -7.56
C GLY A 353 1.31 0.51 -6.65
N GLU A 354 1.10 0.55 -5.33
CA GLU A 354 1.66 -0.44 -4.40
C GLU A 354 0.95 -1.79 -4.46
N ARG A 355 1.70 -2.88 -4.29
CA ARG A 355 1.15 -4.24 -4.17
C ARG A 355 0.28 -4.38 -2.92
N SER A 356 -0.95 -4.86 -3.08
CA SER A 356 -1.89 -5.05 -1.96
C SER A 356 -2.78 -6.26 -2.17
N VAL A 357 -3.00 -7.03 -1.10
CA VAL A 357 -3.84 -8.24 -1.11
C VAL A 357 -5.35 -7.95 -1.16
N ASN A 358 -5.75 -6.68 -1.08
CA ASN A 358 -7.13 -6.21 -1.21
C ASN A 358 -7.15 -4.80 -1.82
N SER A 359 -6.51 -4.62 -2.97
CA SER A 359 -6.45 -3.30 -3.60
C SER A 359 -7.83 -2.79 -4.01
N GLY A 360 -8.01 -1.47 -3.92
CA GLY A 360 -9.19 -0.81 -4.46
C GLY A 360 -9.32 -0.98 -5.97
N ASN A 361 -10.53 -0.83 -6.50
CA ASN A 361 -10.73 -0.84 -7.95
C ASN A 361 -10.19 0.44 -8.57
N TRP A 362 -9.58 0.30 -9.74
CA TRP A 362 -9.18 1.38 -10.64
C TRP A 362 -10.39 1.73 -11.51
N GLN A 363 -10.52 2.98 -11.89
CA GLN A 363 -11.54 3.40 -12.85
C GLN A 363 -10.87 3.84 -14.15
N VAL A 364 -11.40 3.39 -15.28
CA VAL A 364 -10.98 3.81 -16.61
C VAL A 364 -12.18 4.18 -17.45
N THR A 365 -12.04 5.16 -18.33
CA THR A 365 -13.08 5.52 -19.31
C THR A 365 -12.51 5.39 -20.70
N THR A 366 -13.11 4.52 -21.51
CA THR A 366 -12.84 4.40 -22.94
C THR A 366 -13.90 5.16 -23.74
N SER A 367 -13.43 5.93 -24.71
CA SER A 367 -14.24 6.77 -25.61
C SER A 367 -14.67 6.05 -26.89
N ALA A 368 -13.97 4.97 -27.27
CA ALA A 368 -14.25 4.18 -28.45
C ALA A 368 -14.26 2.67 -28.16
N ASN A 369 -14.99 1.92 -28.98
CA ASN A 369 -14.93 0.46 -28.96
C ASN A 369 -13.54 -0.02 -29.37
N ASN A 370 -13.04 -1.04 -28.67
CA ASN A 370 -11.69 -1.59 -28.82
C ASN A 370 -10.56 -0.60 -28.46
N GLU A 371 -10.83 0.38 -27.59
CA GLU A 371 -9.78 1.24 -27.05
C GLU A 371 -8.90 0.47 -26.07
N GLN A 372 -7.60 0.76 -26.09
CA GLN A 372 -6.63 0.12 -25.22
C GLN A 372 -6.55 0.81 -23.87
N ILE A 373 -6.51 0.01 -22.81
CA ILE A 373 -6.08 0.43 -21.49
C ILE A 373 -4.71 -0.16 -21.22
N CYS A 374 -3.78 0.65 -20.75
CA CYS A 374 -2.39 0.24 -20.56
C CYS A 374 -1.89 0.61 -19.16
N VAL A 375 -0.97 -0.20 -18.66
CA VAL A 375 -0.22 0.07 -17.43
C VAL A 375 1.27 -0.14 -17.67
N VAL A 376 2.10 0.56 -16.91
CA VAL A 376 3.55 0.32 -16.86
C VAL A 376 3.86 -0.47 -15.60
N TYR A 377 4.41 -1.67 -15.77
CA TYR A 377 5.09 -2.41 -14.73
C TYR A 377 6.56 -1.96 -14.65
N ASP A 378 6.93 -1.33 -13.55
CA ASP A 378 8.32 -0.98 -13.26
C ASP A 378 9.00 -2.14 -12.54
N SER A 379 9.90 -2.84 -13.24
CA SER A 379 10.63 -3.98 -12.68
C SER A 379 11.62 -3.58 -11.59
N ALA A 380 12.06 -2.32 -11.52
CA ALA A 380 13.00 -1.86 -10.51
C ALA A 380 12.35 -1.67 -9.13
N THR A 381 11.03 -1.42 -9.11
CA THR A 381 10.26 -1.12 -7.88
C THR A 381 9.14 -2.13 -7.63
N GLY A 382 8.80 -2.97 -8.60
CA GLY A 382 7.59 -3.81 -8.56
C GLY A 382 6.28 -3.03 -8.73
N ARG A 383 6.42 -1.73 -9.07
CA ARG A 383 5.47 -0.71 -9.52
C ARG A 383 4.44 -1.15 -10.56
N VAL A 384 3.15 -0.86 -10.39
CA VAL A 384 2.25 -0.66 -11.54
C VAL A 384 1.66 0.74 -11.52
N SER A 385 1.86 1.48 -12.60
CA SER A 385 1.29 2.82 -12.78
C SER A 385 0.37 2.84 -14.00
N PRO A 386 -0.72 3.64 -13.99
CA PRO A 386 -1.50 3.85 -15.20
C PRO A 386 -0.63 4.58 -16.22
N THR A 387 -0.45 3.97 -17.40
CA THR A 387 0.13 4.70 -18.52
C THR A 387 -0.95 5.64 -19.01
N ALA A 388 -0.67 6.94 -19.07
CA ALA A 388 -1.41 7.77 -20.01
C ALA A 388 -1.10 7.17 -21.38
N VAL A 389 -2.07 6.42 -21.95
CA VAL A 389 -1.91 5.81 -23.28
C VAL A 389 -1.43 6.94 -24.17
N PRO A 390 -0.18 6.91 -24.68
CA PRO A 390 0.30 8.02 -25.47
C PRO A 390 -0.63 8.07 -26.68
N SER A 391 -1.51 9.08 -26.71
CA SER A 391 -2.47 9.32 -27.79
C SER A 391 -1.77 9.75 -29.09
N ASN A 392 -0.49 9.41 -29.24
CA ASN A 392 0.42 9.91 -30.25
C ASN A 392 0.63 8.91 -31.40
N ILE A 393 -0.09 7.78 -31.41
CA ILE A 393 -0.22 6.98 -32.63
C ILE A 393 -1.25 7.71 -33.50
N PRO A 394 -0.87 8.26 -34.67
CA PRO A 394 -1.81 8.99 -35.49
C PRO A 394 -2.98 8.11 -35.85
N THR A 395 -4.15 8.46 -35.35
CA THR A 395 -5.37 7.74 -35.67
C THR A 395 -5.61 7.81 -37.20
N MET A 396 -6.42 6.89 -37.76
CA MET A 396 -6.82 6.98 -39.17
C MET A 396 -7.44 8.35 -39.52
N SER A 397 -8.03 9.03 -38.53
CA SER A 397 -8.54 10.40 -38.68
C SER A 397 -7.42 11.43 -38.85
N GLU A 398 -6.31 11.29 -38.15
CA GLU A 398 -5.14 12.18 -38.26
C GLU A 398 -4.41 12.00 -39.59
N TRP A 399 -4.24 10.75 -40.05
CA TRP A 399 -3.79 10.48 -41.42
C TRP A 399 -4.69 11.16 -42.44
N GLY A 400 -6.01 11.13 -42.22
CA GLY A 400 -6.99 11.85 -43.03
C GLY A 400 -6.73 13.36 -43.09
N VAL A 401 -6.42 13.99 -41.95
CA VAL A 401 -6.09 15.43 -41.89
C VAL A 401 -4.76 15.73 -42.57
N MET A 402 -3.74 14.87 -42.41
CA MET A 402 -2.45 15.04 -43.10
C MET A 402 -2.62 14.95 -44.62
N ILE A 403 -3.40 13.98 -45.11
CA ILE A 403 -3.71 13.84 -46.54
C ILE A 403 -4.51 15.05 -47.05
N LEU A 404 -5.51 15.52 -46.30
CA LEU A 404 -6.28 16.71 -46.64
C LEU A 404 -5.39 17.95 -46.73
N ALA A 405 -4.49 18.14 -45.76
CA ALA A 405 -3.53 19.24 -45.76
C ALA A 405 -2.60 19.17 -46.98
N LEU A 406 -2.14 17.97 -47.34
CA LEU A 406 -1.32 17.77 -48.54
C LEU A 406 -2.08 18.11 -49.83
N LEU A 407 -3.35 17.71 -49.93
CA LEU A 407 -4.22 18.04 -51.06
C LEU A 407 -4.45 19.54 -51.18
N MET A 408 -4.70 20.22 -50.05
CA MET A 408 -4.84 21.68 -50.01
C MET A 408 -3.56 22.39 -50.42
N LEU A 409 -2.40 21.87 -50.00
CA LEU A 409 -1.09 22.41 -50.39
C LEU A 409 -0.84 22.25 -51.90
N ILE A 410 -1.14 21.09 -52.46
CA ILE A 410 -1.08 20.84 -53.92
C ILE A 410 -2.01 21.80 -54.66
N PHE A 411 -3.26 21.96 -54.18
CA PHE A 411 -4.20 22.90 -54.76
C PHE A 411 -3.69 24.34 -54.72
N GLY A 412 -3.13 24.77 -53.58
CA GLY A 412 -2.51 26.08 -53.43
C GLY A 412 -1.35 26.30 -54.41
N ALA A 413 -0.47 25.31 -54.55
CA ALA A 413 0.65 25.36 -55.51
C ALA A 413 0.14 25.49 -56.97
N LEU A 414 -0.92 24.76 -57.33
CA LEU A 414 -1.55 24.87 -58.65
C LEU A 414 -2.14 26.27 -58.89
N VAL A 415 -2.83 26.85 -57.90
CA VAL A 415 -3.42 28.20 -58.00
C VAL A 415 -2.35 29.28 -58.17
N VAL A 416 -1.28 29.22 -57.37
CA VAL A 416 -0.15 30.18 -57.46
C VAL A 416 0.49 30.11 -58.84
N ARG A 417 0.69 28.89 -59.36
CA ARG A 417 1.28 28.67 -60.68
C ARG A 417 0.41 29.22 -61.81
N GLN A 418 -0.91 29.03 -61.76
CA GLN A 418 -1.83 29.55 -62.77
C GLN A 418 -1.82 31.10 -62.84
N ARG A 419 -1.61 31.79 -61.71
CA ARG A 419 -1.56 33.26 -61.69
C ARG A 419 -0.34 33.84 -62.38
N LYS A 420 0.83 33.18 -62.28
CA LYS A 420 2.07 33.64 -62.94
C LYS A 420 1.92 33.70 -64.48
N LEU A 421 1.07 32.86 -65.07
CA LEU A 421 0.83 32.83 -66.52
C LEU A 421 -0.03 34.00 -67.04
N VAL A 422 -0.88 34.60 -66.21
CA VAL A 422 -1.79 35.69 -66.62
C VAL A 422 -1.08 37.05 -66.67
N LEU A 423 0.00 37.23 -65.91
CA LEU A 423 0.74 38.49 -65.84
C LEU A 423 1.69 38.72 -67.04
N ALA A 424 1.95 37.69 -67.85
CA ALA A 424 2.86 37.74 -69.00
C ALA A 424 2.22 38.26 -70.31
N GLY A 425 0.99 38.80 -70.27
CA GLY A 425 0.38 39.51 -71.41
C GLY A 425 -0.25 38.64 -72.50
N THR A 426 -0.31 37.33 -72.32
CA THR A 426 -0.90 36.39 -73.29
C THR A 426 -2.39 36.17 -73.02
N GLN A 427 -3.21 36.17 -74.09
CA GLN A 427 -4.68 36.12 -74.05
C GLN A 427 -5.23 35.03 -73.12
N SER A 428 -6.27 35.39 -72.37
CA SER A 428 -7.15 34.57 -71.54
C SER A 428 -7.45 33.20 -72.15
N SER A 429 -6.62 32.21 -71.86
CA SER A 429 -6.95 30.81 -72.05
C SER A 429 -7.85 30.39 -70.88
N THR A 430 -9.08 30.00 -71.20
CA THR A 430 -10.02 29.41 -70.24
C THR A 430 -9.31 28.28 -69.50
N SER A 431 -9.13 28.45 -68.19
CA SER A 431 -8.58 27.43 -67.29
C SER A 431 -9.40 26.15 -67.42
N SER A 432 -8.91 25.21 -68.23
CA SER A 432 -9.50 23.89 -68.37
C SER A 432 -8.87 23.00 -67.32
N TRP A 433 -9.67 22.63 -66.32
CA TRP A 433 -9.32 21.64 -65.29
C TRP A 433 -8.86 20.29 -65.88
N ARG A 434 -9.08 20.06 -67.18
CA ARG A 434 -8.61 18.87 -67.90
C ARG A 434 -7.11 18.86 -68.19
N ASN A 435 -6.43 19.99 -68.10
CA ASN A 435 -4.99 20.11 -68.41
C ASN A 435 -4.18 20.50 -67.17
N LEU A 436 -4.21 19.65 -66.13
CA LEU A 436 -3.31 19.81 -65.00
C LEU A 436 -1.85 19.59 -65.47
N PRO A 437 -0.90 20.43 -65.04
CA PRO A 437 0.51 20.22 -65.37
C PRO A 437 0.97 18.91 -64.71
N PHE A 438 1.47 17.99 -65.55
CA PHE A 438 1.93 16.68 -65.11
C PHE A 438 3.11 16.22 -65.98
N ASP A 439 4.32 16.26 -65.42
CA ASP A 439 5.51 15.70 -66.05
C ASP A 439 5.50 14.17 -65.92
N LYS A 440 4.98 13.51 -66.96
CA LYS A 440 4.91 12.04 -67.06
C LYS A 440 6.27 11.36 -66.94
N ALA A 441 7.36 12.03 -67.33
CA ALA A 441 8.69 11.44 -67.33
C ALA A 441 9.37 11.58 -65.95
N PHE A 442 9.07 12.64 -65.22
CA PHE A 442 9.66 12.88 -63.90
C PHE A 442 8.85 12.30 -62.74
N PHE A 443 7.52 12.29 -62.82
CA PHE A 443 6.66 11.75 -61.75
C PHE A 443 7.07 10.36 -61.24
N PRO A 444 7.33 9.33 -62.07
CA PRO A 444 7.73 8.01 -61.57
C PRO A 444 9.08 8.04 -60.82
N LYS A 445 9.99 8.95 -61.18
CA LYS A 445 11.27 9.13 -60.48
C LYS A 445 11.06 9.78 -59.12
N ALA A 446 10.20 10.81 -59.05
CA ALA A 446 9.83 11.46 -57.79
C ALA A 446 9.10 10.49 -56.85
N LEU A 447 8.18 9.67 -57.39
CA LEU A 447 7.46 8.66 -56.62
C LEU A 447 8.40 7.61 -56.03
N LEU A 448 9.33 7.07 -56.84
CA LEU A 448 10.33 6.11 -56.35
C LEU A 448 11.20 6.73 -55.25
N PHE A 449 11.67 7.96 -55.44
CA PHE A 449 12.48 8.67 -54.46
C PHE A 449 11.74 8.84 -53.12
N ILE A 450 10.49 9.30 -53.16
CA ILE A 450 9.69 9.47 -51.94
C ILE A 450 9.36 8.14 -51.28
N GLY A 451 9.03 7.10 -52.06
CA GLY A 451 8.80 5.76 -51.52
C GLY A 451 10.02 5.24 -50.77
N LEU A 452 11.23 5.40 -51.32
CA LEU A 452 12.47 5.03 -50.64
C LEU A 452 12.72 5.89 -49.39
N ALA A 453 12.43 7.19 -49.44
CA ALA A 453 12.57 8.08 -48.29
C ALA A 453 11.63 7.68 -47.15
N VAL A 454 10.39 7.28 -47.46
CA VAL A 454 9.41 6.77 -46.47
C VAL A 454 9.91 5.48 -45.83
N VAL A 455 10.39 4.52 -46.64
CA VAL A 455 10.95 3.26 -46.11
C VAL A 455 12.17 3.54 -45.22
N ALA A 456 13.06 4.43 -45.63
CA ALA A 456 14.22 4.83 -44.83
C ALA A 456 13.80 5.50 -43.52
N ALA A 457 12.78 6.37 -43.54
CA ALA A 457 12.27 7.03 -42.34
C ALA A 457 11.71 6.01 -41.33
N PHE A 458 10.91 5.04 -41.79
CA PHE A 458 10.41 3.97 -40.91
C PHE A 458 11.54 3.08 -40.39
N ALA A 459 12.52 2.73 -41.23
CA ALA A 459 13.66 1.94 -40.79
C ALA A 459 14.44 2.64 -39.67
N VAL A 460 14.67 3.96 -39.79
CA VAL A 460 15.31 4.77 -38.74
C VAL A 460 14.43 4.87 -37.50
N ALA A 461 13.12 5.11 -37.66
CA ALA A 461 12.17 5.17 -36.55
C ALA A 461 12.18 3.87 -35.73
N ILE A 462 12.10 2.72 -36.40
CA ILE A 462 12.11 1.40 -35.77
C ILE A 462 13.47 1.15 -35.09
N ALA A 463 14.58 1.39 -35.80
CA ALA A 463 15.90 1.03 -35.30
C ALA A 463 16.39 1.90 -34.14
N PHE A 464 16.03 3.19 -34.10
CA PHE A 464 16.59 4.14 -33.13
C PHE A 464 15.59 4.65 -32.09
N PHE A 465 14.29 4.61 -32.39
CA PHE A 465 13.25 5.17 -31.50
C PHE A 465 12.30 4.11 -30.95
N GLY A 466 12.53 2.83 -31.26
CA GLY A 466 11.63 1.74 -30.85
C GLY A 466 10.22 1.90 -31.43
N TYR A 467 10.10 2.57 -32.58
CA TYR A 467 8.82 2.79 -33.22
C TYR A 467 8.22 1.45 -33.67
N GLU A 468 6.96 1.19 -33.29
CA GLU A 468 6.22 0.04 -33.77
C GLU A 468 5.34 0.45 -34.95
N MET A 469 5.54 -0.21 -36.09
CA MET A 469 4.76 0.05 -37.29
C MET A 469 3.30 -0.35 -37.07
N THR A 470 2.39 0.62 -37.14
CA THR A 470 0.96 0.38 -36.93
C THR A 470 0.26 0.03 -38.25
N SER A 471 -0.92 -0.58 -38.15
CA SER A 471 -1.72 -0.90 -39.34
C SER A 471 -2.19 0.33 -40.12
N ALA A 472 -2.19 1.53 -39.50
CA ALA A 472 -2.53 2.79 -40.13
C ALA A 472 -1.39 3.39 -40.97
N ASP A 473 -0.14 3.10 -40.62
CA ASP A 473 1.04 3.68 -41.28
C ASP A 473 1.18 3.26 -42.74
N LEU A 474 0.87 1.99 -43.03
CA LEU A 474 0.91 1.39 -44.36
C LEU A 474 -0.06 2.09 -45.34
N PRO A 475 -1.38 2.13 -45.08
CA PRO A 475 -2.32 2.80 -45.96
C PRO A 475 -2.09 4.32 -46.01
N GLY A 476 -1.76 4.94 -44.88
CA GLY A 476 -1.44 6.38 -44.81
C GLY A 476 -0.27 6.76 -45.72
N SER A 477 0.83 6.02 -45.62
CA SER A 477 2.03 6.22 -46.44
C SER A 477 1.79 5.92 -47.92
N LEU A 478 1.03 4.86 -48.22
CA LEU A 478 0.68 4.49 -49.60
C LEU A 478 -0.13 5.59 -50.30
N LEU A 479 -1.00 6.29 -49.58
CA LEU A 479 -1.79 7.41 -50.11
C LEU A 479 -1.01 8.72 -50.14
N ALA A 480 -0.17 9.00 -49.13
CA ALA A 480 0.58 10.25 -49.03
C ALA A 480 1.74 10.33 -50.06
N ALA A 481 2.42 9.21 -50.32
CA ALA A 481 3.57 9.17 -51.23
C ALA A 481 3.28 9.71 -52.66
N PRO A 482 2.22 9.30 -53.37
CA PRO A 482 1.92 9.82 -54.71
C PRO A 482 1.51 11.30 -54.70
N LEU A 483 0.85 11.77 -53.65
CA LEU A 483 0.49 13.17 -53.51
C LEU A 483 1.74 14.04 -53.30
N LEU A 484 2.65 13.61 -52.42
CA LEU A 484 3.91 14.31 -52.18
C LEU A 484 4.81 14.28 -53.43
N ALA A 485 4.82 13.16 -54.17
CA ALA A 485 5.55 13.07 -55.44
C ALA A 485 5.02 14.07 -56.45
N TYR A 486 3.70 14.20 -56.55
CA TYR A 486 3.09 15.19 -57.42
C TYR A 486 3.46 16.62 -56.99
N LEU A 487 3.40 16.93 -55.70
CA LEU A 487 3.83 18.23 -55.19
C LEU A 487 5.29 18.56 -55.57
N VAL A 488 6.22 17.61 -55.41
CA VAL A 488 7.62 17.78 -55.81
C VAL A 488 7.74 18.04 -57.31
N THR A 489 6.95 17.37 -58.16
CA THR A 489 6.93 17.66 -59.60
C THR A 489 6.49 19.08 -59.91
N LEU A 490 5.48 19.61 -59.19
CA LEU A 490 5.02 20.99 -59.35
C LEU A 490 6.09 22.00 -58.95
N LEU A 491 6.78 21.78 -57.83
CA LEU A 491 7.81 22.69 -57.31
C LEU A 491 9.08 22.70 -58.16
N ARG A 492 9.46 21.56 -58.75
CA ARG A 492 10.63 21.48 -59.63
C ARG A 492 10.45 22.33 -60.89
N GLU A 493 9.29 22.25 -61.52
CA GLU A 493 9.00 23.02 -62.73
C GLU A 493 9.03 24.53 -62.48
N GLU A 494 8.71 25.00 -61.26
CA GLU A 494 8.85 26.41 -60.90
C GLU A 494 10.32 26.89 -60.91
N GLN A 495 11.29 26.02 -60.65
CA GLN A 495 12.70 26.41 -60.66
C GLN A 495 13.31 26.50 -62.07
N GLN A 496 12.60 26.00 -63.09
CA GLN A 496 13.06 26.01 -64.48
C GLN A 496 12.50 27.19 -65.28
N GLN A 497 11.57 27.95 -64.68
CA GLN A 497 11.03 29.21 -65.21
C GLN A 497 11.74 30.39 -64.57
#